data_AF-A0A0Q9P0Q1-F1
#
_entry.id   AF-A0A0Q9P0Q1-F1
#
_cell.length_a   1.000
_cell.length_b   1.000
_cell.length_c   1.000
_cell.angle_alpha   90.00
_cell.angle_beta   90.00
_cell.angle_gamma   90.00
#
_symmetry.space_group_name_H-M   'P 1'
#
loop_
_entity.id
_entity.type
_entity.pdbx_description
1 polymer ?
#
loop_
_entity_poly.entity_id
_entity_poly.type
_entity_poly.pdbx_seq_one_letter_code
_entity_poly.pdbx_strand_id
1 'polypeptide(L)'
;MEVLAGIRPIHQLARRLDPRCLASLQHRAALIRRELTRTGNPSLARLHRNSTVRSVRVCEVADGIYEASAVVVDDVRARAVAVRLERSKQVWRIVELVIG
;
A
#
# COMPACT_ATOMS: atom_id res chain seq x y z
N MET A 1 0.62 2.79 -2.82
CA MET A 1 -0.04 3.03 -4.12
C MET A 1 0.96 3.13 -5.26
N GLU A 2 1.95 4.02 -5.17
CA GLU A 2 2.95 4.21 -6.24
C GLU A 2 3.69 2.92 -6.65
N VAL A 3 3.98 2.03 -5.70
CA VAL A 3 4.56 0.71 -5.99
C VAL A 3 3.61 -0.15 -6.84
N LEU A 4 2.31 -0.15 -6.53
CA LEU A 4 1.31 -0.85 -7.32
C LEU A 4 1.10 -0.22 -8.70
N ALA A 5 1.28 1.10 -8.81
CA ALA A 5 1.27 1.83 -10.07
C ALA A 5 2.56 1.65 -10.90
N GLY A 6 3.60 1.02 -10.33
CA GLY A 6 4.90 0.85 -10.98
C GLY A 6 5.79 2.10 -11.02
N ILE A 7 5.45 3.15 -10.25
CA ILE A 7 6.16 4.44 -10.24
C ILE A 7 7.28 4.43 -9.18
N ARG A 8 7.03 3.81 -8.02
CA ARG A 8 8.02 3.72 -6.93
C ARG A 8 8.62 2.31 -6.86
N PRO A 9 9.96 2.17 -6.81
CA PRO A 9 10.60 0.90 -6.51
C PRO A 9 10.26 0.40 -5.10
N ILE A 10 9.93 -0.88 -4.96
CA ILE A 10 9.47 -1.44 -3.67
C ILE A 10 10.54 -1.45 -2.57
N HIS A 11 11.82 -1.55 -2.94
CA HIS A 11 12.92 -1.58 -1.97
C HIS A 11 13.03 -0.28 -1.15
N GLN A 12 12.51 0.85 -1.66
CA GLN A 12 12.43 2.10 -0.91
C GLN A 12 11.52 2.00 0.32
N LEU A 13 10.64 1.00 0.37
CA LEU A 13 9.75 0.75 1.49
C LEU A 13 10.29 -0.31 2.46
N ALA A 14 11.39 -1.00 2.14
CA ALA A 14 11.90 -2.15 2.91
C ALA A 14 12.24 -1.82 4.37
N ARG A 15 12.66 -0.58 4.66
CA ARG A 15 12.92 -0.15 6.04
C ARG A 15 11.63 0.05 6.86
N ARG A 16 10.50 0.32 6.21
CA ARG A 16 9.24 0.72 6.83
C ARG A 16 8.22 -0.40 6.93
N LEU A 17 8.32 -1.45 6.11
CA LEU A 17 7.42 -2.60 6.17
C LEU A 17 8.13 -3.79 6.81
N ASP A 18 7.37 -4.60 7.55
CA ASP A 18 7.75 -5.96 7.86
C ASP A 18 8.00 -6.78 6.57
N PRO A 19 8.95 -7.74 6.55
CA PRO A 19 9.24 -8.55 5.36
C PRO A 19 8.00 -9.23 4.74
N ARG A 20 7.02 -9.66 5.54
CA ARG A 20 5.79 -10.28 5.02
C ARG A 20 4.94 -9.28 4.26
N CYS A 21 4.76 -8.09 4.82
CA CYS A 21 4.05 -7.00 4.16
C CYS A 21 4.75 -6.57 2.85
N LEU A 22 6.09 -6.49 2.88
CA LEU A 22 6.88 -6.16 1.69
C LEU A 22 6.69 -7.21 0.58
N ALA A 23 6.77 -8.50 0.92
CA ALA A 23 6.59 -9.60 -0.03
C ALA A 23 5.18 -9.62 -0.63
N SER A 24 4.14 -9.42 0.19
CA SER A 24 2.74 -9.36 -0.26
C SER A 24 2.52 -8.19 -1.24
N LEU A 25 3.04 -7.00 -0.91
CA LEU A 25 2.97 -5.84 -1.78
C LEU A 25 3.72 -6.06 -3.11
N GLN A 26 4.90 -6.70 -3.05
CA GLN A 26 5.69 -7.05 -4.22
C GLN A 26 4.94 -8.00 -5.14
N HIS A 27 4.36 -9.05 -4.56
CA HIS A 27 3.61 -10.05 -5.28
C HIS A 27 2.40 -9.43 -5.99
N ARG A 28 1.63 -8.60 -5.29
CA ARG A 28 0.48 -7.90 -5.88
C ARG A 28 0.89 -6.95 -7.00
N ALA A 29 1.97 -6.19 -6.84
CA ALA A 29 2.50 -5.34 -7.90
C ALA A 29 2.96 -6.15 -9.13
N ALA A 30 3.54 -7.34 -8.93
CA ALA A 30 3.92 -8.24 -10.02
C ALA A 30 2.70 -8.78 -10.77
N LEU A 31 1.64 -9.18 -10.06
CA LEU A 31 0.40 -9.65 -10.69
C LEU A 31 -0.27 -8.57 -11.54
N ILE A 32 -0.39 -7.34 -11.03
CA ILE A 32 -0.97 -6.21 -11.79
C ILE A 32 -0.18 -5.97 -13.07
N ARG A 33 1.16 -5.92 -13.00
CA ARG A 33 2.00 -5.73 -14.19
C ARG A 33 1.86 -6.87 -15.19
N ARG A 34 1.90 -8.12 -14.73
CA ARG A 34 1.72 -9.30 -15.59
C ARG A 34 0.39 -9.26 -16.32
N GLU A 35 -0.68 -8.93 -15.60
CA GLU A 35 -2.02 -8.86 -16.18
C GLU A 35 -2.16 -7.71 -17.18
N LEU A 36 -1.56 -6.55 -16.89
CA LEU A 36 -1.48 -5.43 -17.82
C LEU A 36 -0.75 -5.81 -19.11
N THR A 37 0.42 -6.46 -19.02
CA THR A 37 1.16 -6.93 -20.19
C THR A 37 0.37 -7.96 -21.00
N ARG A 38 -0.37 -8.85 -20.32
CA ARG A 38 -1.15 -9.92 -20.96
C ARG A 38 -2.37 -9.39 -21.70
N THR A 39 -3.06 -8.40 -21.16
CA THR A 39 -4.38 -7.96 -21.66
C THR A 39 -4.36 -6.63 -22.39
N GLY A 40 -3.36 -5.78 -22.15
CA GLY A 40 -3.34 -4.40 -22.64
C GLY A 40 -4.49 -3.54 -22.10
N ASN A 41 -5.17 -3.96 -21.01
CA ASN A 41 -6.39 -3.29 -20.54
C ASN A 41 -6.12 -1.84 -20.10
N PRO A 42 -6.72 -0.82 -20.75
CA PRO A 42 -6.53 0.59 -20.41
C PRO A 42 -6.99 0.96 -19.00
N SER A 43 -7.95 0.22 -18.41
CA SER A 43 -8.37 0.47 -17.02
C SER A 43 -7.32 0.02 -16.01
N LEU A 44 -6.58 -1.06 -16.30
CA LEU A 44 -5.46 -1.51 -15.48
C LEU A 44 -4.26 -0.56 -15.58
N ALA A 45 -4.03 0.04 -16.75
CA ALA A 45 -2.96 1.02 -16.95
C ALA A 45 -3.15 2.31 -16.13
N ARG A 46 -4.41 2.67 -15.84
CA ARG A 46 -4.79 3.82 -15.00
C ARG A 46 -4.96 3.47 -13.52
N LEU A 47 -4.97 2.18 -13.19
CA LEU A 47 -5.10 1.73 -11.81
C LEU A 47 -4.01 2.35 -10.94
N HIS A 48 -4.40 2.91 -9.80
CA HIS A 48 -3.48 3.54 -8.85
C HIS A 48 -2.74 4.81 -9.35
N ARG A 49 -3.01 5.29 -10.58
CA ARG A 49 -2.51 6.59 -11.05
C ARG A 49 -3.20 7.74 -10.31
N ASN A 50 -2.47 8.84 -10.14
CA ASN A 50 -2.93 10.06 -9.46
C ASN A 50 -3.58 9.79 -8.08
N SER A 51 -3.08 8.76 -7.39
CA SER A 51 -3.62 8.34 -6.09
C SER A 51 -3.52 9.48 -5.07
N THR A 52 -4.65 9.88 -4.51
CA THR A 52 -4.74 10.91 -3.47
C THR A 52 -5.37 10.34 -2.21
N VAL A 53 -4.76 10.63 -1.05
CA VAL A 53 -5.33 10.26 0.25
C VAL A 53 -6.46 11.24 0.58
N ARG A 54 -7.69 10.76 0.64
CA ARG A 54 -8.89 11.58 0.88
C ARG A 54 -9.19 11.74 2.37
N SER A 55 -8.95 10.69 3.15
CA SER A 55 -9.13 10.74 4.59
C SER A 55 -8.24 9.70 5.27
N VAL A 56 -7.89 9.97 6.52
CA VAL A 56 -7.13 9.08 7.38
C VAL A 56 -7.79 9.08 8.76
N ARG A 57 -7.96 7.92 9.35
CA ARG A 57 -8.30 7.73 10.76
C ARG A 57 -7.19 6.91 11.40
N VAL A 58 -6.79 7.32 12.59
CA VAL A 58 -5.70 6.71 13.34
C VAL A 58 -6.20 6.44 14.75
N CYS A 59 -5.83 5.30 15.31
CA CYS A 59 -6.16 4.87 16.66
C CYS A 59 -4.91 4.30 17.33
N GLU A 60 -4.57 4.79 18.52
CA GLU A 60 -3.60 4.13 19.38
C GLU A 60 -4.30 2.97 20.09
N VAL A 61 -3.84 1.74 19.83
CA VAL A 61 -4.46 0.53 20.40
C VAL A 61 -3.68 0.00 21.61
N ALA A 62 -2.40 0.38 21.72
CA ALA A 62 -1.53 0.18 22.87
C ALA A 62 -0.31 1.12 22.75
N ASP A 63 0.48 1.25 23.82
CA ASP A 63 1.72 2.04 23.77
C ASP A 63 2.63 1.57 22.62
N GLY A 64 2.99 2.51 21.72
CA GLY A 64 3.82 2.23 20.57
C GLY A 64 3.15 1.41 19.47
N ILE A 65 1.83 1.21 19.51
CA ILE A 65 1.06 0.44 18.52
C ILE A 65 -0.14 1.25 18.04
N TYR A 66 -0.19 1.45 16.72
CA TYR A 66 -1.23 2.22 16.07
C TYR A 66 -1.90 1.42 14.97
N GLU A 67 -3.22 1.56 14.85
CA GLU A 67 -3.95 1.13 13.68
C GLU A 67 -4.46 2.34 12.93
N ALA A 68 -4.37 2.30 11.61
CA ALA A 68 -4.83 3.38 10.76
C ALA A 68 -5.60 2.85 9.56
N SER A 69 -6.62 3.59 9.18
CA SER A 69 -7.43 3.37 7.99
C SER A 69 -7.40 4.62 7.14
N ALA A 70 -7.15 4.47 5.85
CA ALA A 70 -7.15 5.56 4.88
C ALA A 70 -8.07 5.24 3.70
N VAL A 71 -8.74 6.27 3.18
CA VAL A 71 -9.44 6.20 1.90
C VAL A 71 -8.53 6.84 0.85
N VAL A 72 -8.12 6.05 -0.14
CA VAL A 72 -7.34 6.53 -1.27
C VAL A 72 -8.21 6.52 -2.52
N VAL A 73 -8.20 7.62 -3.26
CA VAL A 73 -8.90 7.75 -4.55
C VAL A 73 -7.86 7.80 -5.65
N ASP A 74 -8.03 6.98 -6.69
CA ASP A 74 -7.24 6.99 -7.92
C ASP A 74 -8.14 7.30 -9.13
N ASP A 75 -7.57 7.37 -10.34
CA ASP A 75 -8.31 7.65 -11.59
C ASP A 75 -9.46 6.66 -11.88
N VAL A 76 -9.51 5.52 -11.20
CA VAL A 76 -10.43 4.41 -11.50
C VAL A 76 -11.42 4.18 -10.36
N ARG A 77 -10.98 4.21 -9.10
CA ARG A 77 -11.85 3.94 -7.94
C ARG A 77 -11.29 4.46 -6.61
N ALA A 78 -12.16 4.47 -5.60
CA ALA A 78 -11.77 4.60 -4.20
C ALA A 78 -11.36 3.23 -3.61
N ARG A 79 -10.41 3.23 -2.67
CA ARG A 79 -9.90 2.06 -1.96
C ARG A 79 -9.72 2.36 -0.49
N ALA A 80 -10.08 1.39 0.34
CA ALA A 80 -9.66 1.37 1.73
C ALA A 80 -8.23 0.82 1.82
N VAL A 81 -7.40 1.47 2.63
CA VAL A 81 -6.08 0.99 3.04
C VAL A 81 -6.08 0.89 4.56
N ALA A 82 -5.86 -0.30 5.10
CA ALA A 82 -5.72 -0.52 6.53
C ALA A 82 -4.27 -0.90 6.83
N VAL A 83 -3.72 -0.33 7.90
CA VAL A 83 -2.36 -0.61 8.36
C VAL A 83 -2.31 -0.74 9.86
N ARG A 84 -1.40 -1.59 10.34
CA ARG A 84 -0.96 -1.62 11.73
C ARG A 84 0.51 -1.21 11.78
N LEU A 85 0.82 -0.26 12.65
CA LEU A 85 2.16 0.21 12.90
C LEU A 85 2.60 -0.18 14.31
N GLU A 86 3.83 -0.67 14.42
CA GLU A 86 4.47 -0.96 15.69
C GLU A 86 5.81 -0.25 15.78
N ARG A 87 6.09 0.33 16.95
CA ARG A 87 7.35 1.01 17.25
C ARG A 87 8.31 0.02 17.90
N SER A 88 9.39 -0.30 17.22
CA SER A 88 10.48 -1.13 17.77
C SER A 88 11.80 -0.37 17.71
N LYS A 89 12.53 -0.28 18.83
CA LYS A 89 13.82 0.42 18.94
C LYS A 89 13.82 1.80 18.26
N GLN A 90 12.79 2.61 18.54
CA GLN A 90 12.58 3.95 17.96
C GLN A 90 12.22 4.00 16.47
N VAL A 91 11.94 2.87 15.83
CA VAL A 91 11.54 2.81 14.41
C VAL A 91 10.10 2.32 14.29
N TRP A 92 9.26 3.11 13.64
CA TRP A 92 7.92 2.70 13.22
C TRP A 92 7.99 1.78 12.00
N ARG A 93 7.38 0.60 12.13
CA ARG A 93 7.21 -0.36 11.06
C ARG A 93 5.74 -0.70 10.86
N ILE A 94 5.33 -0.83 9.60
CA ILE A 94 4.04 -1.39 9.21
C ILE A 94 4.17 -2.91 9.30
N VAL A 95 3.44 -3.52 10.21
CA VAL A 95 3.45 -4.97 10.45
C VAL A 95 2.29 -5.68 9.77
N GLU A 96 1.19 -4.97 9.52
CA GLU A 96 0.06 -5.43 8.73
C GLU A 96 -0.34 -4.37 7.71
N LEU A 97 -0.68 -4.79 6.49
CA LEU A 97 -1.09 -3.92 5.38
C LEU A 97 -2.16 -4.60 4.52
N VAL A 98 -3.33 -3.98 4.43
CA VAL A 98 -4.44 -4.41 3.57
C VAL A 98 -4.82 -3.27 2.63
N ILE A 99 -5.08 -3.59 1.36
CA ILE A 99 -5.50 -2.64 0.32
C ILE A 99 -6.70 -3.23 -0.44
N GLY A 100 -7.79 -2.48 -0.55
CA GLY A 100 -8.97 -2.85 -1.36
C GLY A 100 -8.82 -2.70 -2.88
#